data_AF-A0AAP4UXQ6-F1
#
_entry.id   AF-A0AAP4UXQ6-F1
#
_cell.length_a   1.000
_cell.length_b   1.000
_cell.length_c   1.000
_cell.angle_alpha   90.00
_cell.angle_beta   90.00
_cell.angle_gamma   90.00
#
_symmetry.space_group_name_H-M   'P 1'
#
loop_
_entity.id
_entity.type
_entity.pdbx_description
1 polymer ?
#
loop_
_entity_poly.entity_id
_entity_poly.type
_entity_poly.pdbx_seq_one_letter_code
_entity_poly.pdbx_strand_id
1 'polypeptide(L)'
;MNIKKISKAIVLASMTSILLTGCSGPDDKVVKNIAYQYNIKSAQESDIKIVKSYEDKGKTVFILEIKGSICEMPMIEINKNWSATGISCRG
;
A
#
# COMPACT_ATOMS: atom_id res chain seq x y z
N MET A 1 15.29 -32.10 -55.01
CA MET A 1 14.56 -30.93 -54.47
C MET A 1 13.11 -31.34 -54.31
N ASN A 2 12.62 -31.51 -53.07
CA ASN A 2 11.28 -32.03 -52.78
C ASN A 2 10.63 -31.12 -51.73
N ILE A 3 9.73 -30.24 -52.16
CA ILE A 3 9.05 -29.26 -51.32
C ILE A 3 7.75 -29.92 -50.82
N LYS A 4 7.76 -30.45 -49.59
CA LYS A 4 6.55 -30.91 -48.91
C LYS A 4 6.19 -29.97 -47.77
N LYS A 5 5.12 -29.21 -48.03
CA LYS A 5 3.99 -28.92 -47.13
C LYS A 5 4.33 -28.30 -45.77
N ILE A 6 4.23 -26.97 -45.76
CA ILE A 6 3.54 -26.12 -44.77
C ILE A 6 2.91 -26.91 -43.61
N SER A 7 3.48 -26.78 -42.41
CA SER A 7 2.77 -27.06 -41.17
C SER A 7 2.65 -25.76 -40.36
N LYS A 8 1.40 -25.40 -40.11
CA LYS A 8 0.94 -24.22 -39.38
C LYS A 8 1.31 -24.31 -37.90
N ALA A 9 1.65 -23.15 -37.33
CA ALA A 9 1.54 -22.79 -35.91
C ALA A 9 2.45 -23.59 -34.95
N ILE A 10 3.03 -23.04 -33.90
CA ILE A 10 2.49 -22.14 -32.89
C ILE A 10 3.65 -21.30 -32.35
N VAL A 11 3.50 -19.98 -32.36
CA VAL A 11 4.34 -19.08 -31.58
C VAL A 11 3.98 -19.31 -30.12
N LEU A 12 4.80 -20.07 -29.38
CA LEU A 12 4.66 -20.21 -27.95
C LEU A 12 5.32 -19.01 -27.26
N ALA A 13 4.71 -17.83 -27.42
CA ALA A 13 5.05 -16.68 -26.59
C ALA A 13 4.39 -16.89 -25.22
N SER A 14 5.04 -17.63 -24.33
CA SER A 14 4.66 -17.66 -22.91
C SER A 14 5.15 -16.36 -22.25
N MET A 15 4.55 -15.23 -22.61
CA MET A 15 4.49 -14.09 -21.70
C MET A 15 3.50 -14.48 -20.61
N THR A 16 3.98 -15.16 -19.57
CA THR A 16 3.27 -15.18 -18.29
C THR A 16 3.18 -13.74 -17.82
N SER A 17 2.04 -13.12 -18.09
CA SER A 17 1.58 -11.89 -17.48
C SER A 17 1.56 -12.15 -15.98
N ILE A 18 2.64 -11.76 -15.28
CA ILE A 18 2.60 -11.54 -13.85
C ILE A 18 1.52 -10.47 -13.68
N LEU A 19 0.33 -10.91 -13.27
CA LEU A 19 -0.68 -10.03 -12.72
C LEU A 19 -0.01 -9.40 -11.50
N LEU A 20 0.55 -8.21 -11.70
CA LEU A 20 0.75 -7.27 -10.61
C LEU A 20 -0.67 -6.92 -10.15
N THR A 21 -1.29 -7.79 -9.36
CA THR A 21 -2.33 -7.38 -8.43
C THR A 21 -1.64 -6.38 -7.53
N GLY A 22 -1.60 -5.12 -7.98
CA GLY A 22 -1.12 -4.02 -7.18
C GLY A 22 -1.89 -4.10 -5.87
N CYS A 23 -1.17 -4.36 -4.78
CA CYS A 23 -1.66 -4.12 -3.44
C CYS A 23 -1.91 -2.62 -3.37
N SER A 24 -3.08 -2.18 -3.82
CA SER A 24 -3.54 -0.82 -3.64
C SER A 24 -3.68 -0.62 -2.13
N GLY A 25 -2.77 0.15 -1.54
CA GLY A 25 -2.87 0.54 -0.13
C GLY A 25 -4.16 1.33 0.13
N PRO A 26 -4.47 1.66 1.41
CA PRO A 26 -5.61 2.49 1.73
C PRO A 26 -5.49 3.86 1.06
N ASP A 27 -6.63 4.46 0.73
CA ASP A 27 -6.68 5.87 0.35
C ASP A 27 -6.16 6.76 1.48
N ASP A 28 -5.50 7.86 1.13
CA ASP A 28 -4.96 8.83 2.10
C ASP A 28 -5.99 9.30 3.13
N LYS A 29 -7.26 9.46 2.71
CA LYS A 29 -8.36 9.85 3.60
C LYS A 29 -8.61 8.82 4.69
N VAL A 30 -8.51 7.53 4.35
CA VAL A 30 -8.65 6.43 5.33
C VAL A 30 -7.51 6.47 6.33
N VAL A 31 -6.27 6.64 5.85
CA VAL A 31 -5.08 6.77 6.70
C VAL A 31 -5.21 7.94 7.66
N LYS A 32 -5.57 9.14 7.16
CA LYS A 32 -5.72 10.35 7.98
C LYS A 32 -6.84 10.22 9.00
N ASN A 33 -8.00 9.67 8.62
CA ASN A 33 -9.10 9.45 9.54
C ASN A 33 -8.71 8.49 10.68
N ILE A 34 -7.98 7.41 10.39
CA ILE A 34 -7.49 6.48 11.41
C ILE A 34 -6.46 7.17 12.31
N ALA A 35 -5.50 7.91 11.75
CA ALA A 35 -4.51 8.66 12.52
C ALA A 35 -5.16 9.73 13.43
N TYR A 36 -6.19 10.42 12.95
CA TYR A 36 -6.94 11.42 13.70
C TYR A 36 -7.59 10.85 14.97
N GLN A 37 -8.08 9.62 14.93
CA GLN A 37 -8.68 8.94 16.09
C GLN A 37 -7.72 8.75 17.26
N TYR A 38 -6.41 8.75 17.02
CA TYR A 38 -5.40 8.69 18.09
C TYR A 38 -5.21 10.02 18.83
N ASN A 39 -5.84 11.11 18.37
CA ASN A 39 -5.86 12.41 19.04
C ASN A 39 -4.48 12.93 19.47
N ILE A 40 -3.45 12.68 18.66
CA ILE A 40 -2.06 13.05 18.97
C ILE A 40 -1.95 14.57 19.05
N LYS A 41 -1.57 15.11 20.23
CA LYS A 41 -1.42 16.55 20.47
C LYS A 41 -2.65 17.38 20.07
N SER A 42 -3.85 16.80 20.18
CA SER A 42 -5.10 17.42 19.73
C SER A 42 -5.02 17.90 18.27
N ALA A 43 -4.33 17.14 17.42
CA ALA A 43 -4.19 17.43 15.99
C ALA A 43 -5.53 17.32 15.27
N GLN A 44 -5.79 18.26 14.38
CA GLN A 44 -6.88 18.16 13.41
C GLN A 44 -6.46 17.27 12.25
N GLU A 45 -7.42 16.74 11.50
CA GLU A 45 -7.13 15.92 10.31
C GLU A 45 -6.24 16.69 9.28
N SER A 46 -6.41 18.01 9.19
CA SER A 46 -5.59 18.90 8.35
C SER A 46 -4.12 18.96 8.77
N ASP A 47 -3.81 18.67 10.03
CA ASP A 47 -2.45 18.69 10.56
C ASP A 47 -1.69 17.39 10.25
N ILE A 48 -2.38 16.36 9.71
CA ILE A 48 -1.83 15.04 9.43
C ILE A 48 -1.35 15.00 7.97
N LYS A 49 -0.03 14.86 7.80
CA LYS A 49 0.61 14.67 6.50
C LYS A 49 1.16 13.26 6.40
N ILE A 50 0.85 12.59 5.30
CA ILE A 50 1.47 11.30 4.97
C ILE A 50 2.79 11.62 4.29
N VAL A 51 3.90 11.16 4.88
CA VAL A 51 5.27 11.42 4.38
C VAL A 51 5.70 10.31 3.43
N LYS A 52 5.49 9.06 3.83
CA LYS A 52 5.77 7.87 3.02
C LYS A 52 5.04 6.66 3.58
N SER A 53 5.01 5.58 2.80
CA SER A 53 4.60 4.26 3.25
C SER A 53 5.58 3.18 2.78
N TYR A 54 5.62 2.07 3.49
CA TYR A 54 6.38 0.87 3.10
C TYR A 54 5.75 -0.38 3.70
N GLU A 55 6.03 -1.53 3.09
CA GLU A 55 5.62 -2.83 3.64
C GLU A 55 6.65 -3.33 4.65
N ASP A 56 6.19 -3.74 5.83
CA ASP A 56 6.99 -4.46 6.83
C ASP A 56 6.17 -5.58 7.46
N LYS A 57 6.68 -6.82 7.36
CA LYS A 57 6.06 -8.03 7.97
C LYS A 57 4.56 -8.19 7.67
N GLY A 58 4.15 -7.92 6.44
CA GLY A 58 2.74 -8.04 6.00
C GLY A 58 1.84 -6.90 6.47
N LYS A 59 2.41 -5.76 6.87
CA LYS A 59 1.71 -4.53 7.21
C LYS A 59 2.20 -3.39 6.34
N THR A 60 1.28 -2.54 5.92
CA THR A 60 1.62 -1.24 5.34
C THR A 60 1.90 -0.25 6.46
N VAL A 61 3.16 0.15 6.63
CA VAL A 61 3.56 1.14 7.63
C VAL A 61 3.50 2.53 7.02
N PHE A 62 2.66 3.39 7.58
CA PHE A 62 2.59 4.80 7.21
C PHE A 62 3.46 5.63 8.13
N ILE A 63 4.31 6.48 7.54
CA ILE A 63 5.05 7.52 8.24
C ILE A 63 4.29 8.82 8.08
N LEU A 64 3.90 9.39 9.22
CA LEU A 64 3.08 10.60 9.29
C LEU A 64 3.87 11.72 9.96
N GLU A 65 3.69 12.95 9.48
CA GLU A 65 4.06 14.16 10.23
C GLU A 65 2.77 14.72 10.84
N ILE A 66 2.74 14.83 12.16
CA ILE A 66 1.59 15.34 12.93
C ILE A 66 2.09 16.39 13.92
N LYS A 67 1.77 17.67 13.69
CA LYS A 67 2.19 18.80 14.55
C LYS A 67 3.68 18.74 14.95
N GLY A 68 4.55 18.52 13.97
CA GLY A 68 6.01 18.47 14.15
C GLY A 68 6.55 17.16 14.74
N SER A 69 5.70 16.18 15.06
CA SER A 69 6.13 14.82 15.42
C SER A 69 6.12 13.90 14.20
N ILE A 70 7.07 12.98 14.14
CA ILE A 70 7.08 11.88 13.18
C ILE A 70 6.46 10.66 13.84
N CYS A 71 5.37 10.16 13.26
CA CYS A 71 4.62 9.03 13.76
C CYS A 71 4.70 7.85 12.80
N GLU A 72 4.93 6.66 13.33
CA GLU A 72 4.86 5.40 12.60
C GLU A 72 3.52 4.72 12.92
N MET A 73 2.72 4.45 11.88
CA MET A 73 1.40 3.86 11.99
C MET A 73 1.30 2.59 11.12
N PRO A 74 1.65 1.41 11.67
CA PRO A 74 1.51 0.14 10.98
C PRO A 74 0.04 -0.26 10.80
N MET A 75 -0.40 -0.46 9.56
CA MET A 75 -1.76 -0.80 9.17
C MET A 75 -1.85 -2.17 8.51
N ILE A 76 -2.99 -2.84 8.70
CA ILE A 76 -3.30 -4.14 8.08
C ILE A 76 -4.72 -4.11 7.50
N GLU A 77 -4.92 -4.77 6.36
CA GLU A 77 -6.23 -4.97 5.76
C GLU A 77 -6.86 -6.27 6.31
N ILE A 78 -8.04 -6.14 6.92
CA ILE A 78 -8.84 -7.27 7.43
C ILE A 78 -10.24 -7.16 6.82
N ASN A 79 -10.67 -8.17 6.06
CA ASN A 79 -11.98 -8.21 5.42
C ASN A 79 -12.29 -6.93 4.60
N LYS A 80 -11.30 -6.45 3.81
CA LYS A 80 -11.37 -5.20 3.03
C LYS A 80 -11.47 -3.90 3.84
N ASN A 81 -11.22 -3.96 5.15
CA ASN A 81 -11.17 -2.79 6.02
C ASN A 81 -9.75 -2.60 6.54
N TRP A 82 -9.27 -1.37 6.50
CA TRP A 82 -7.94 -1.02 7.01
C TRP A 82 -8.01 -0.71 8.51
N SER A 83 -7.09 -1.29 9.26
CA SER A 83 -6.98 -1.09 10.71
C SER A 83 -5.54 -0.78 11.08
N ALA A 84 -5.33 0.25 11.92
CA ALA A 84 -4.04 0.51 12.53
C ALA A 84 -3.81 -0.46 13.70
N THR A 85 -2.64 -1.07 13.73
CA THR A 85 -2.20 -1.93 14.84
C THR A 85 -1.58 -1.13 15.99
N GLY A 86 -1.39 0.18 15.79
CA GLY A 86 -0.85 1.12 16.75
C GLY A 86 -0.36 2.38 16.05
N ILE A 87 0.00 3.38 16.84
CA ILE A 87 0.75 4.56 16.39
C ILE A 87 1.85 4.85 17.39
N SER A 88 3.07 5.11 16.93
CA SER A 88 4.19 5.53 17.77
C SER A 88 4.74 6.84 17.25
N CYS A 89 4.74 7.88 18.09
CA CYS A 89 5.21 9.21 17.70
C CYS A 89 6.50 9.56 18.43
N ARG A 90 7.45 10.13 17.69
CA ARG A 90 8.68 10.75 18.21
C ARG A 90 8.67 12.23 17.85
N GLY A 91 9.05 13.08 18.80
CA GLY A 91 9.11 14.53 18.63
C GLY A 91 9.95 15.17 19.72
#